data_AF-A0A350QWP7-F1
#
_entry.id   AF-A0A350QWP7-F1
#
_cell.length_a   1.000
_cell.length_b   1.000
_cell.length_c   1.000
_cell.angle_alpha   90.00
_cell.angle_beta   90.00
_cell.angle_gamma   90.00
#
_symmetry.space_group_name_H-M   'P 1'
#
loop_
_entity.id
_entity.type
_entity.pdbx_description
1 polymer ?
#
loop_
_entity_poly.entity_id
_entity_poly.type
_entity_poly.pdbx_seq_one_letter_code
_entity_poly.pdbx_strand_id
1 'polypeptide(L)'
;MAGQKNISLGKTETDVLREYLTDKHGMLFADNGGSAHWGNQFKSLMNRVLPNVSYIRVPLDHPIHRIPFPIPFLPYVAPHGGTDALAWVVNGRIVAYYHPGDIGDAWADDHAGVPAQIWEACYQLGTNVIFYGHTEYSKWLEARKKSD
;
A
#
# COMPACT_ATOMS: atom_id res chain seq x y z
N MET A 1 4.26 -4.69 -4.11
CA MET A 1 4.17 -6.15 -3.87
C MET A 1 2.77 -6.58 -4.25
N ALA A 2 2.63 -7.51 -5.19
CA ALA A 2 1.35 -8.14 -5.50
C ALA A 2 1.51 -9.65 -5.40
N GLY A 3 0.43 -10.38 -5.14
CA GLY A 3 0.50 -11.83 -5.17
C GLY A 3 -0.77 -12.56 -4.76
N GLN A 4 -0.73 -13.87 -5.04
CA GLN A 4 -1.83 -14.80 -4.80
C GLN A 4 -1.42 -16.03 -3.97
N LYS A 5 -0.10 -16.29 -3.89
CA LYS A 5 0.52 -17.50 -3.31
C LYS A 5 1.28 -17.21 -2.03
N ASN A 6 2.10 -18.14 -1.56
CA ASN A 6 2.80 -17.97 -0.29
C ASN A 6 3.81 -16.81 -0.31
N ILE A 7 3.80 -16.00 0.74
CA ILE A 7 4.86 -15.03 1.05
C ILE A 7 5.87 -15.70 2.00
N SER A 8 7.11 -15.87 1.55
CA SER A 8 8.20 -16.43 2.35
C SER A 8 9.40 -15.49 2.33
N LEU A 9 9.69 -14.88 3.48
CA LEU A 9 10.88 -14.08 3.71
C LEU A 9 11.61 -14.62 4.95
N GLY A 10 12.92 -14.80 4.81
CA GLY A 10 13.85 -15.10 5.88
C GLY A 10 14.16 -13.89 6.76
N LYS A 11 15.00 -14.10 7.78
CA LYS A 11 15.34 -13.05 8.74
C LYS A 11 16.03 -11.86 8.08
N THR A 12 17.05 -12.10 7.26
CA THR A 12 17.80 -11.03 6.57
C THR A 12 16.90 -10.18 5.68
N GLU A 13 16.01 -10.79 4.91
CA GLU A 13 15.07 -10.07 4.03
C GLU A 13 14.05 -9.26 4.85
N THR A 14 13.61 -9.79 5.99
CA THR A 14 12.74 -9.07 6.94
C THR A 14 13.44 -7.87 7.54
N ASP A 15 14.71 -8.00 7.92
CA ASP A 15 15.51 -6.92 8.48
C ASP A 15 15.79 -5.82 7.44
N VAL A 16 16.10 -6.19 6.20
CA VAL A 16 16.25 -5.24 5.08
C VAL A 16 14.96 -4.50 4.79
N LEU A 17 13.82 -5.20 4.78
CA LEU A 17 12.52 -4.56 4.58
C LEU A 17 12.19 -3.60 5.73
N ARG A 18 12.54 -3.96 6.98
CA ARG A 18 12.38 -3.06 8.12
C ARG A 18 13.21 -1.79 7.93
N GLU A 19 14.52 -1.91 7.64
CA GLU A 19 15.41 -0.77 7.40
C GLU A 19 14.89 0.12 6.26
N TYR A 20 14.42 -0.48 5.17
CA TYR A 20 13.82 0.25 4.05
C TYR A 20 12.62 1.09 4.50
N LEU A 21 11.72 0.50 5.28
CA LEU A 21 10.49 1.14 5.74
C LEU A 21 10.72 2.18 6.84
N THR A 22 11.68 1.99 7.74
CA THR A 22 11.89 2.89 8.89
C THR A 22 12.98 3.93 8.64
N ASP A 23 14.12 3.51 8.11
CA ASP A 23 15.34 4.31 8.14
C ASP A 23 15.56 5.00 6.79
N LYS A 24 15.25 4.31 5.68
CA LYS A 24 15.38 4.86 4.33
C LYS A 24 14.16 5.63 3.84
N HIS A 25 13.14 5.77 4.69
CA HIS A 25 11.90 6.46 4.36
C HIS A 25 11.14 5.88 3.15
N GLY A 26 11.34 4.58 2.89
CA GLY A 26 10.61 3.84 1.87
C GLY A 26 9.15 3.63 2.24
N MET A 27 8.37 3.21 1.24
CA MET A 27 6.97 2.84 1.40
C MET A 27 6.67 1.57 0.60
N LEU A 28 5.92 0.65 1.21
CA LEU A 28 5.47 -0.58 0.57
C LEU A 28 4.01 -0.43 0.12
N PHE A 29 3.77 -0.54 -1.18
CA PHE A 29 2.43 -0.69 -1.74
C PHE A 29 2.16 -2.18 -1.98
N ALA A 30 1.18 -2.75 -1.28
CA ALA A 30 0.74 -4.12 -1.38
C ALA A 30 -0.65 -4.23 -2.01
N ASP A 31 -0.80 -5.07 -3.02
CA ASP A 31 -2.09 -5.35 -3.69
C ASP A 31 -2.41 -6.84 -3.62
N ASN A 32 -3.56 -7.18 -3.04
CA ASN A 32 -3.97 -8.56 -2.88
C ASN A 32 -4.67 -9.06 -4.14
N GLY A 33 -3.92 -9.76 -4.97
CA GLY A 33 -4.45 -10.29 -6.22
C GLY A 33 -5.09 -11.67 -6.13
N GLY A 34 -5.20 -12.30 -4.95
CA GLY A 34 -5.51 -13.73 -4.93
C GLY A 34 -6.44 -14.24 -3.85
N SER A 35 -6.20 -13.95 -2.57
CA SER A 35 -6.97 -14.60 -1.51
C SER A 35 -6.87 -13.95 -0.14
N ALA A 36 -7.82 -14.30 0.74
CA ALA A 36 -7.74 -13.99 2.15
C ALA A 36 -6.48 -14.58 2.81
N HIS A 37 -6.00 -15.73 2.31
CA HIS A 37 -4.76 -16.35 2.75
C HIS A 37 -3.54 -15.47 2.48
N TRP A 38 -3.42 -14.92 1.26
CA TRP A 38 -2.35 -13.98 0.93
C TRP A 38 -2.41 -12.73 1.82
N GLY A 39 -3.60 -12.15 1.99
CA GLY A 39 -3.80 -11.02 2.89
C GLY A 39 -3.39 -11.30 4.34
N ASN A 40 -3.69 -12.50 4.85
CA ASN A 40 -3.26 -12.93 6.20
C ASN A 40 -1.75 -13.10 6.31
N GLN A 41 -1.11 -13.65 5.27
CA GLN A 41 0.35 -13.74 5.22
C GLN A 41 1.02 -12.37 5.13
N PHE A 42 0.44 -11.44 4.38
CA PHE A 42 0.95 -10.06 4.33
C PHE A 42 0.90 -9.41 5.72
N LYS A 43 -0.24 -9.51 6.42
CA LYS A 43 -0.36 -9.02 7.81
C LYS A 43 0.65 -9.68 8.75
N SER A 44 0.86 -11.00 8.63
CA SER A 44 1.86 -11.74 9.41
C SER A 44 3.30 -11.32 9.09
N LEU A 45 3.63 -11.09 7.81
CA LEU A 45 4.91 -10.52 7.41
C LEU A 45 5.09 -9.14 8.05
N MET A 46 4.11 -8.26 7.95
CA MET A 46 4.20 -6.92 8.53
C MET A 46 4.34 -6.94 10.06
N ASN A 47 3.75 -7.91 10.76
CA ASN A 47 4.01 -8.10 12.20
C ASN A 47 5.45 -8.53 12.50
N ARG A 48 6.11 -9.26 11.60
CA ARG A 48 7.55 -9.58 11.74
C ARG A 48 8.43 -8.37 11.40
N VAL A 49 8.07 -7.61 10.38
CA VAL A 49 8.81 -6.41 9.94
C VAL A 49 8.67 -5.28 10.95
N LEU A 50 7.46 -5.04 11.47
CA LEU A 50 7.13 -3.94 12.39
C LEU A 50 6.38 -4.49 13.63
N PRO A 51 7.07 -5.16 14.57
CA PRO A 51 6.43 -5.91 15.66
C PRO A 51 5.57 -5.08 16.62
N ASN A 52 5.81 -3.77 16.69
CA ASN A 52 5.08 -2.85 17.57
C ASN A 52 4.08 -1.96 16.81
N VAL A 53 3.79 -2.27 15.54
CA VAL A 53 2.90 -1.46 14.69
C VAL A 53 1.72 -2.30 14.24
N SER A 54 0.53 -1.93 14.71
CA SER A 54 -0.73 -2.49 14.21
C SER A 54 -1.19 -1.72 12.98
N TYR A 55 -1.90 -2.39 12.08
CA TYR A 55 -2.53 -1.70 10.95
C TYR A 55 -3.80 -0.96 11.37
N ILE A 56 -4.11 0.09 10.62
CA ILE A 56 -5.37 0.84 10.70
C ILE A 56 -6.15 0.70 9.38
N ARG A 57 -7.45 0.94 9.43
CA ARG A 57 -8.24 1.19 8.21
C ARG A 57 -7.92 2.59 7.68
N VAL A 58 -7.80 2.71 6.36
CA VAL A 58 -7.55 4.00 5.71
C VAL A 58 -8.89 4.59 5.26
N PRO A 59 -9.35 5.70 5.85
CA PRO A 59 -10.61 6.34 5.44
C PRO A 59 -10.43 7.10 4.12
N LEU A 60 -11.52 7.24 3.36
CA LEU A 60 -11.52 7.93 2.03
C LEU A 60 -11.18 9.42 2.11
N ASP A 61 -11.25 10.04 3.28
CA ASP A 61 -10.83 11.42 3.51
C ASP A 61 -9.34 11.56 3.81
N HIS A 62 -8.61 10.45 3.99
CA HIS A 62 -7.15 10.48 4.16
C HIS A 62 -6.47 11.05 2.90
N PRO A 63 -5.40 11.85 3.01
CA PRO A 63 -4.73 12.45 1.85
C PRO A 63 -4.34 11.46 0.74
N ILE A 64 -3.98 10.22 1.09
CA ILE A 64 -3.66 9.13 0.15
C ILE A 64 -4.84 8.71 -0.76
N HIS A 65 -6.08 9.04 -0.38
CA HIS A 65 -7.29 8.81 -1.19
C HIS A 65 -7.83 10.10 -1.81
N ARG A 66 -7.16 11.24 -1.59
CA ARG A 66 -7.63 12.55 -2.05
C ARG A 66 -6.69 13.24 -3.03
N ILE A 67 -5.40 12.91 -3.02
CA ILE A 67 -4.36 13.64 -3.74
C ILE A 67 -3.46 12.67 -4.53
N PRO A 68 -3.20 12.95 -5.81
CA PRO A 68 -3.71 14.08 -6.60
C PRO A 68 -5.18 13.93 -7.05
N PHE A 69 -5.72 12.71 -7.04
CA PHE A 69 -7.08 12.43 -7.51
C PHE A 69 -8.03 12.14 -6.34
N PRO A 70 -9.18 12.82 -6.25
CA PRO A 70 -10.19 12.47 -5.26
C PRO A 70 -10.84 11.11 -5.59
N ILE A 71 -10.68 10.13 -4.69
CA ILE A 71 -11.27 8.81 -4.81
C ILE A 71 -12.60 8.77 -4.01
N PRO A 72 -13.77 8.70 -4.67
CA PRO A 72 -15.07 8.76 -3.98
C PRO A 72 -15.49 7.44 -3.32
N PHE A 73 -14.86 6.33 -3.70
CA PHE A 73 -15.06 4.98 -3.15
C PHE A 73 -13.77 4.18 -3.33
N LEU A 74 -13.51 3.18 -2.48
CA LEU A 74 -12.37 2.30 -2.68
C LEU A 74 -12.65 1.37 -3.90
N PRO A 75 -11.91 1.46 -5.01
CA PRO A 75 -12.17 0.64 -6.20
C PRO A 75 -11.71 -0.81 -6.00
N TYR A 76 -12.43 -1.74 -6.59
CA TYR A 76 -12.13 -3.18 -6.53
C TYR A 76 -12.25 -3.79 -7.92
N VAL A 77 -11.32 -4.68 -8.25
CA VAL A 77 -11.51 -5.67 -9.31
C VAL A 77 -12.09 -6.95 -8.73
N ALA A 78 -11.49 -7.48 -7.65
CA ALA A 78 -11.95 -8.70 -6.99
C ALA A 78 -11.79 -8.63 -5.45
N PRO A 79 -12.82 -8.98 -4.64
CA PRO A 79 -12.80 -8.79 -3.19
C PRO A 79 -12.06 -9.91 -2.44
N HIS A 80 -10.74 -9.98 -2.57
CA HIS A 80 -9.93 -11.06 -1.99
C HIS A 80 -9.59 -10.90 -0.51
N GLY A 81 -9.33 -9.67 -0.06
CA GLY A 81 -8.67 -9.37 1.21
C GLY A 81 -9.51 -8.70 2.29
N GLY A 82 -10.79 -8.44 2.01
CA GLY A 82 -11.68 -7.64 2.85
C GLY A 82 -12.19 -6.38 2.14
N THR A 83 -12.84 -5.51 2.90
CA THR A 83 -13.61 -4.34 2.41
C THR A 83 -12.89 -3.00 2.58
N ASP A 84 -11.76 -2.99 3.28
CA ASP A 84 -11.05 -1.77 3.64
C ASP A 84 -9.60 -1.84 3.20
N ALA A 85 -9.06 -0.72 2.71
CA ALA A 85 -7.63 -0.54 2.61
C ALA A 85 -7.02 -0.44 4.02
N LEU A 86 -5.84 -1.03 4.19
CA LEU A 86 -5.14 -1.05 5.48
C LEU A 86 -3.81 -0.30 5.37
N ALA A 87 -3.37 0.32 6.47
CA ALA A 87 -2.08 0.99 6.53
C ALA A 87 -1.33 0.71 7.83
N TRP A 88 0.00 0.63 7.72
CA TRP A 88 0.92 0.66 8.86
C TRP A 88 1.53 2.06 8.92
N VAL A 89 1.47 2.67 10.10
CA VAL A 89 1.91 4.06 10.32
C VAL A 89 3.10 4.09 11.27
N VAL A 90 4.16 4.77 10.87
CA VAL A 90 5.36 5.00 11.69
C VAL A 90 5.71 6.48 11.59
N ASN A 91 5.96 7.12 12.73
CA ASN A 91 6.32 8.55 12.80
C ASN A 91 5.35 9.47 12.02
N GLY A 92 4.05 9.16 12.05
CA GLY A 92 3.01 9.97 11.42
C GLY A 92 2.82 9.78 9.91
N ARG A 93 3.56 8.89 9.25
CA ARG A 93 3.37 8.56 7.82
C ARG A 93 3.00 7.10 7.59
N ILE A 94 2.30 6.83 6.51
CA ILE A 94 2.06 5.46 6.05
C ILE A 94 3.38 4.90 5.50
N VAL A 95 3.82 3.77 6.08
CA VAL A 95 5.00 3.03 5.61
C VAL A 95 4.61 1.82 4.77
N ALA A 96 3.40 1.27 4.97
CA ALA A 96 2.85 0.24 4.11
C ALA A 96 1.37 0.47 3.88
N TYR A 97 0.94 0.42 2.62
CA TYR A 97 -0.46 0.48 2.20
C TYR A 97 -0.85 -0.86 1.59
N TYR A 98 -1.93 -1.44 2.07
CA TYR A 98 -2.48 -2.70 1.58
C TYR A 98 -3.84 -2.46 0.95
N HIS A 99 -3.97 -2.88 -0.32
CA HIS A 99 -5.22 -2.93 -1.04
C HIS A 99 -5.77 -4.38 -1.05
N PRO A 100 -7.03 -4.61 -0.68
CA PRO A 100 -7.61 -5.96 -0.61
C PRO A 100 -8.20 -6.47 -1.94
N GLY A 101 -8.16 -5.65 -3.00
CA GLY A 101 -9.11 -5.73 -4.12
C GLY A 101 -8.56 -5.96 -5.53
N ASP A 102 -7.33 -6.44 -5.67
CA ASP A 102 -6.63 -6.70 -6.95
C ASP A 102 -6.66 -5.55 -7.97
N ILE A 103 -6.28 -4.35 -7.54
CA ILE A 103 -6.36 -3.19 -8.45
C ILE A 103 -5.31 -3.23 -9.56
N GLY A 104 -4.27 -4.05 -9.41
CA GLY A 104 -3.28 -4.30 -10.44
C GLY A 104 -3.84 -5.00 -11.66
N ASP A 105 -4.91 -5.80 -11.53
CA ASP A 105 -5.54 -6.49 -12.65
C ASP A 105 -6.26 -5.50 -13.59
N ALA A 106 -6.81 -4.40 -13.04
CA ALA A 106 -7.34 -3.29 -13.84
C ALA A 106 -6.26 -2.55 -14.64
N TRP A 107 -4.97 -2.74 -14.32
CA TRP A 107 -3.86 -2.12 -15.04
C TRP A 107 -3.40 -2.93 -16.26
N ALA A 108 -3.94 -4.13 -16.47
CA ALA A 108 -3.70 -4.94 -17.66
C ALA A 108 -4.39 -4.35 -18.91
N ASP A 109 -3.98 -4.82 -20.10
CA ASP A 109 -4.41 -4.28 -21.40
C ASP A 109 -5.94 -4.27 -21.62
N ASP A 110 -6.67 -5.21 -21.01
CA ASP A 110 -8.14 -5.33 -21.11
C ASP A 110 -8.87 -4.81 -19.87
N HIS A 111 -8.13 -4.23 -18.92
CA HIS A 111 -8.63 -3.78 -17.62
C HIS A 111 -9.39 -4.87 -16.84
N ALA A 112 -9.06 -6.14 -17.02
CA ALA A 112 -9.79 -7.28 -16.45
C ALA A 112 -11.30 -7.29 -16.81
N GLY A 113 -11.69 -6.57 -17.88
CA GLY A 113 -13.08 -6.41 -18.29
C GLY A 113 -13.96 -5.59 -17.34
N VAL A 114 -13.38 -4.88 -16.35
CA VAL A 114 -14.19 -4.05 -15.44
C VAL A 114 -14.65 -2.76 -16.14
N PRO A 115 -15.76 -2.13 -15.69
CA PRO A 115 -16.22 -0.87 -16.27
C PRO A 115 -15.20 0.26 -16.16
N ALA A 116 -15.27 1.24 -17.07
CA ALA A 116 -14.36 2.39 -17.10
C ALA A 116 -14.27 3.17 -15.79
N GLN A 117 -15.39 3.32 -15.11
CA GLN A 117 -15.43 3.96 -13.80
C GLN A 117 -14.56 3.23 -12.75
N ILE A 118 -14.42 1.91 -12.84
CA ILE A 118 -13.65 1.11 -11.89
C ILE A 118 -12.16 1.14 -12.25
N TRP A 119 -11.80 0.84 -13.51
CA TRP A 119 -10.38 0.81 -13.86
C TRP A 119 -9.72 2.19 -13.80
N GLU A 120 -10.43 3.26 -14.15
CA GLU A 120 -9.93 4.63 -14.01
C GLU A 120 -9.66 4.95 -12.54
N ALA A 121 -10.58 4.58 -11.65
CA ALA A 121 -10.39 4.73 -10.20
C ALA A 121 -9.21 3.89 -9.67
N CYS A 122 -8.95 2.69 -10.22
CA CYS A 122 -7.79 1.88 -9.88
C CYS A 122 -6.46 2.57 -10.27
N TYR A 123 -6.37 3.17 -11.47
CA TYR A 123 -5.18 3.93 -11.88
C TYR A 123 -4.98 5.19 -11.03
N GLN A 124 -6.05 5.92 -10.75
CA GLN A 124 -6.01 7.11 -9.89
C GLN A 124 -5.58 6.75 -8.46
N LEU A 125 -6.11 5.66 -7.88
CA LEU A 125 -5.68 5.19 -6.57
C LEU A 125 -4.19 4.80 -6.56
N GLY A 126 -3.72 4.06 -7.58
CA GLY A 126 -2.30 3.74 -7.72
C GLY A 126 -1.43 5.00 -7.79
N THR A 127 -1.87 6.00 -8.54
CA THR A 127 -1.20 7.30 -8.66
C THR A 127 -1.12 8.01 -7.31
N ASN A 128 -2.21 8.03 -6.55
CA ASN A 128 -2.22 8.65 -5.22
C ASN A 128 -1.27 7.95 -4.24
N VAL A 129 -1.23 6.62 -4.23
CA VAL A 129 -0.33 5.85 -3.34
C VAL A 129 1.13 6.15 -3.65
N ILE A 130 1.50 6.19 -4.94
CA ILE A 130 2.85 6.54 -5.40
C ILE A 130 3.17 8.01 -5.04
N PHE A 131 2.25 8.93 -5.33
CA PHE A 131 2.40 10.35 -5.04
C PHE A 131 2.60 10.61 -3.54
N TYR A 132 1.82 9.95 -2.68
CA TYR A 132 1.96 10.03 -1.23
C TYR A 132 3.35 9.57 -0.79
N GLY A 133 3.80 8.39 -1.26
CA GLY A 133 5.12 7.85 -0.94
C GLY A 133 6.26 8.80 -1.31
N HIS A 134 6.21 9.37 -2.52
CA HIS A 134 7.19 10.35 -2.97
C HIS A 134 7.13 11.66 -2.19
N THR A 135 5.94 12.15 -1.88
CA THR A 135 5.75 13.39 -1.11
C THR A 135 6.35 13.27 0.29
N GLU A 136 6.10 12.16 0.99
CA GLU A 136 6.68 11.91 2.32
C GLU A 136 8.20 11.76 2.28
N TYR A 137 8.73 11.07 1.25
CA TYR A 137 10.16 10.95 1.04
C TYR A 137 10.82 12.31 0.77
N SER A 138 10.21 13.16 -0.07
CA SER A 138 10.71 14.51 -0.33
C SER A 138 10.73 15.38 0.92
N LYS A 139 9.66 15.35 1.75
CA LYS A 139 9.63 16.07 3.04
C LYS A 139 10.78 15.64 3.96
N TRP A 140 11.06 14.34 4.02
CA TRP A 140 12.17 13.81 4.81
C TRP A 140 13.54 14.31 4.32
N LEU A 141 13.80 14.31 3.02
CA LEU A 141 15.04 14.84 2.46
C LEU A 141 15.23 16.33 2.80
N GLU A 142 14.17 17.14 2.65
CA GLU A 142 14.23 18.57 2.95
C GLU A 142 14.42 18.86 4.44
N ALA A 143 13.85 18.05 5.33
CA ALA A 143 14.08 18.20 6.78
C ALA A 143 15.54 17.90 7.17
N ARG A 144 16.18 16.94 6.51
CA ARG A 144 17.60 16.61 6.74
C ARG A 144 18.53 17.72 6.30
N LYS A 145 18.30 18.31 5.12
CA LYS A 145 19.09 19.46 4.62
C LYS A 145 19.08 20.66 5.55
N LYS A 146 17.99 20.87 6.31
CA LYS A 146 17.86 21.98 7.26
C LYS A 146 18.53 21.71 8.61
N SER A 147 18.91 20.45 8.87
CA SER A 147 19.53 20.03 10.13
C SER A 147 21.05 19.97 10.05
N ASP A 148 21.61 20.14 8.86
CA ASP A 148 23.04 20.28 8.56
C ASP A 148 23.42 21.76 8.44
#